data_AF-A0A6P7FY42-F1
#
_entry.id   AF-A0A6P7FY42-F1
#
_cell.length_a   1.000
_cell.length_b   1.000
_cell.length_c   1.000
_cell.angle_alpha   90.00
_cell.angle_beta   90.00
_cell.angle_gamma   90.00
#
_symmetry.space_group_name_H-M   'P 1'
#
loop_
_entity.id
_entity.type
_entity.pdbx_description
1 polymer ?
#
loop_
_entity_poly.entity_id
_entity_poly.type
_entity_poly.pdbx_seq_one_letter_code
_entity_poly.pdbx_strand_id
1 'polypeptide(L)'
;MKKGKKRIRQESEWKKNVVKKSRNSGKAYQSPKSGKIVPERSLKPPCKYTFTFKCQINITESQRQQLLAQYWALGDIEKQWTFLANNVETVVPKHVYVKVDAQGCVAPNRENNDAYFLTVSGVKTRVCRDSAHSQIEKEIKRQLRSGPMYTP
;
A
#
# COMPACT_ATOMS: atom_id res chain seq x y z
N MET A 1 52.59 -20.30 8.72
CA MET A 1 51.68 -19.26 9.28
C MET A 1 50.24 -19.78 9.26
N LYS A 2 49.53 -19.75 10.39
CA LYS A 2 48.09 -20.08 10.39
C LYS A 2 47.32 -18.97 9.69
N LYS A 3 46.57 -19.30 8.64
CA LYS A 3 45.77 -18.34 7.87
C LYS A 3 44.65 -17.80 8.77
N GLY A 4 44.57 -16.47 8.93
CA GLY A 4 43.55 -15.84 9.76
C GLY A 4 42.14 -16.16 9.27
N LYS A 5 41.21 -16.43 10.19
CA LYS A 5 39.81 -16.69 9.88
C LYS A 5 39.12 -15.37 9.48
N LYS A 6 38.49 -15.33 8.30
CA LYS A 6 37.66 -14.19 7.89
C LYS A 6 36.41 -14.10 8.79
N ARG A 7 35.96 -12.87 9.09
CA ARG A 7 34.72 -12.66 9.85
C ARG A 7 33.53 -13.26 9.10
N ILE A 8 32.62 -13.87 9.85
CA ILE A 8 31.35 -14.37 9.32
C ILE A 8 30.49 -13.17 8.94
N ARG A 9 29.86 -13.22 7.77
CA ARG A 9 28.98 -12.15 7.30
C ARG A 9 27.64 -12.23 8.03
N GLN A 10 27.31 -11.19 8.81
CA GLN A 10 26.02 -11.05 9.50
C GLN A 10 25.13 -10.06 8.76
N GLU A 11 24.45 -10.51 7.71
CA GLU A 11 23.66 -9.62 6.85
C GLU A 11 22.45 -9.01 7.57
N SER A 12 21.86 -9.74 8.52
CA SER A 12 20.72 -9.29 9.32
C SER A 12 21.05 -8.07 10.20
N GLU A 13 22.29 -7.97 10.67
CA GLU A 13 22.78 -6.91 11.55
C GLU A 13 23.24 -5.67 10.79
N TRP A 14 23.36 -5.77 9.46
CA TRP A 14 23.72 -4.61 8.65
C TRP A 14 22.70 -3.51 8.86
N LYS A 15 23.17 -2.30 9.21
CA LYS A 15 22.32 -1.13 9.49
C LYS A 15 21.24 -0.92 8.42
N LYS A 16 21.58 -1.12 7.15
CA LYS A 16 20.63 -1.03 6.02
C LYS A 16 19.53 -2.09 6.08
N ASN A 17 19.88 -3.34 6.40
CA ASN A 17 18.93 -4.45 6.48
C ASN A 17 18.05 -4.35 7.72
N VAL A 18 18.59 -3.95 8.87
CA VAL A 18 17.82 -3.64 10.07
C VAL A 18 16.79 -2.54 9.78
N VAL A 19 17.21 -1.44 9.17
CA VAL A 19 16.30 -0.34 8.81
C VAL A 19 15.27 -0.76 7.77
N LYS A 20 15.65 -1.55 6.76
CA LYS A 20 14.71 -2.11 5.76
C LYS A 20 13.66 -2.98 6.45
N LYS A 21 14.08 -3.86 7.36
CA LYS A 21 13.19 -4.72 8.15
C LYS A 21 12.22 -3.90 9.00
N SER A 22 12.70 -2.90 9.74
CA SER A 22 11.84 -2.02 10.54
C SER A 22 10.85 -1.25 9.67
N ARG A 23 11.28 -0.73 8.53
CA ARG A 23 10.40 -0.04 7.57
C ARG A 23 9.31 -0.96 7.02
N ASN A 24 9.68 -2.16 6.58
CA ASN A 24 8.75 -3.12 6.01
C ASN A 24 7.77 -3.69 7.05
N SER A 25 8.15 -3.71 8.32
CA SER A 25 7.27 -4.10 9.44
C SER A 25 6.54 -2.92 10.09
N GLY A 26 6.64 -1.72 9.49
CA GLY A 26 5.93 -0.54 9.95
C GLY A 26 6.43 0.06 11.26
N LYS A 27 7.54 -0.44 11.81
CA LYS A 27 8.11 0.04 13.09
C LYS A 27 8.82 1.38 12.91
N ALA A 28 9.00 2.08 14.02
CA ALA A 28 9.82 3.29 14.02
C ALA A 28 11.26 2.98 13.59
N TYR A 29 11.86 3.87 12.80
CA TYR A 29 13.25 3.72 12.34
C TYR A 29 13.91 5.07 12.11
N GLN A 30 15.24 5.11 12.18
CA GLN A 30 16.01 6.28 11.80
C GLN A 30 16.40 6.19 10.32
N SER A 31 16.11 7.25 9.55
CA SER A 31 16.53 7.35 8.16
C SER A 31 18.06 7.49 8.06
N PRO A 32 18.77 6.58 7.38
CA PRO A 32 20.23 6.67 7.27
C PRO A 32 20.71 7.91 6.50
N LYS A 33 19.90 8.41 5.55
CA LYS A 33 20.25 9.54 4.69
C LYS A 33 20.04 10.89 5.38
N SER A 34 18.98 11.01 6.17
CA SER A 34 18.57 12.29 6.76
C SER A 34 18.69 12.34 8.28
N GLY A 35 19.01 11.24 8.94
CA GLY A 35 19.06 11.12 10.41
C GLY A 35 17.71 11.23 11.12
N LYS A 36 16.63 11.54 10.38
CA LYS A 36 15.29 11.76 10.94
C LYS A 36 14.68 10.46 11.47
N ILE A 37 14.05 10.54 12.63
CA ILE A 37 13.24 9.45 13.19
C ILE A 37 11.91 9.43 12.45
N VAL A 38 11.61 8.29 11.83
CA VAL A 38 10.31 7.99 11.23
C VAL A 38 9.51 7.23 12.28
N PRO A 39 8.33 7.72 12.70
CA PRO A 39 7.54 7.06 13.72
C PRO A 39 6.93 5.75 13.19
N GLU A 40 6.48 4.93 14.13
CA GLU A 40 5.71 3.73 13.84
C GLU A 40 4.43 4.04 13.07
N ARG A 41 4.03 3.07 12.25
CA ARG A 41 2.88 3.12 11.37
C ARG A 41 1.60 2.86 12.17
N SER A 42 0.85 3.93 12.47
CA SER A 42 -0.42 3.87 13.19
C SER A 42 -1.64 4.11 12.30
N LEU A 43 -2.81 3.67 12.79
CA LEU A 43 -4.09 4.02 12.17
C LEU A 43 -4.30 5.54 12.19
N LYS A 44 -4.92 6.06 11.13
CA LYS A 44 -5.48 7.41 11.15
C LYS A 44 -6.91 7.38 11.62
N PRO A 45 -7.43 8.56 12.00
CA PRO A 45 -8.86 8.75 12.20
C PRO A 45 -9.69 8.08 11.10
N PRO A 46 -10.87 7.60 11.47
CA PRO A 46 -11.80 7.03 10.52
C PRO A 46 -12.18 8.05 9.44
N CYS A 47 -12.75 7.55 8.35
CA CYS A 47 -13.29 8.42 7.31
C CYS A 47 -14.38 9.33 7.87
N LYS A 48 -14.54 10.53 7.30
CA LYS A 48 -15.64 11.43 7.67
C LYS A 48 -16.99 10.74 7.43
N TYR A 49 -17.99 11.03 8.26
CA TYR A 49 -19.31 10.41 8.15
C TYR A 49 -20.03 10.68 6.81
N THR A 50 -19.58 11.69 6.06
CA THR A 50 -20.17 12.13 4.79
C THR A 50 -19.86 11.22 3.59
N PHE A 51 -19.17 10.09 3.77
CA PHE A 51 -18.77 9.25 2.65
C PHE A 51 -19.85 8.23 2.24
N THR A 52 -20.05 8.12 0.92
CA THR A 52 -21.00 7.22 0.22
C THR A 52 -20.94 5.76 0.69
N PHE A 53 -19.75 5.27 1.07
CA PHE A 53 -19.51 3.86 1.38
C PHE A 53 -19.65 3.51 2.88
N LYS A 54 -19.99 4.48 3.74
CA LYS A 54 -20.29 4.25 5.18
C LYS A 54 -19.26 3.39 5.92
N CYS A 55 -17.98 3.59 5.63
CA CYS A 55 -16.91 2.68 6.08
C CYS A 55 -16.80 2.57 7.61
N GLN A 56 -17.13 3.64 8.35
CA GLN A 56 -17.20 3.63 9.82
C GLN A 56 -18.25 2.67 10.39
N ILE A 57 -19.35 2.49 9.67
CA ILE A 57 -20.46 1.62 10.08
C ILE A 57 -20.12 0.18 9.70
N ASN A 58 -19.59 -0.01 8.49
CA ASN A 58 -19.30 -1.34 7.96
C ASN A 58 -18.03 -1.97 8.52
N ILE A 59 -17.07 -1.17 8.98
CA ILE A 59 -15.80 -1.65 9.52
C ILE A 59 -15.52 -0.94 10.84
N THR A 60 -15.53 -1.73 11.91
CA THR A 60 -15.23 -1.28 13.26
C THR A 60 -13.76 -0.89 13.41
N GLU A 61 -13.44 -0.08 14.42
CA GLU A 61 -12.07 0.34 14.67
C GLU A 61 -11.13 -0.84 15.01
N SER A 62 -11.62 -1.83 15.75
CA SER A 62 -10.87 -3.04 16.08
C SER A 62 -10.51 -3.85 14.82
N GLN A 63 -11.45 -4.00 13.88
CA GLN A 63 -11.18 -4.65 12.59
C GLN A 63 -10.14 -3.89 11.78
N ARG A 64 -10.18 -2.55 11.79
CA ARG A 64 -9.14 -1.73 11.14
C ARG A 64 -7.77 -1.94 11.77
N GLN A 65 -7.70 -2.05 13.10
CA GLN A 65 -6.45 -2.32 13.82
C GLN A 65 -5.90 -3.70 13.46
N GLN A 66 -6.77 -4.72 13.40
CA GLN A 66 -6.39 -6.07 12.99
C GLN A 66 -5.85 -6.09 11.56
N LEU A 67 -6.53 -5.44 10.60
CA LEU A 67 -6.07 -5.34 9.22
C LEU A 67 -4.72 -4.64 9.12
N LEU A 68 -4.51 -3.55 9.87
CA LEU A 68 -3.23 -2.85 9.91
C LEU A 68 -2.12 -3.77 10.45
N ALA A 69 -2.39 -4.47 11.55
CA ALA A 69 -1.45 -5.40 12.16
C ALA A 69 -1.11 -6.55 11.19
N GLN A 70 -2.11 -7.16 10.54
CA GLN A 70 -1.91 -8.22 9.54
C GLN A 70 -1.06 -7.75 8.37
N TYR A 71 -1.33 -6.55 7.84
CA TYR A 71 -0.57 -5.98 6.73
C TYR A 71 0.90 -5.75 7.07
N TRP A 72 1.19 -5.18 8.24
CA TRP A 72 2.58 -4.92 8.65
C TRP A 72 3.30 -6.17 9.17
N ALA A 73 2.55 -7.16 9.69
CA ALA A 73 3.10 -8.45 10.08
C ALA A 73 3.72 -9.22 8.89
N LEU A 74 3.31 -8.92 7.65
CA LEU A 74 3.93 -9.49 6.45
C LEU A 74 5.44 -9.21 6.39
N GLY A 75 5.88 -8.04 6.85
CA GLY A 75 7.30 -7.68 6.95
C GLY A 75 8.08 -7.64 5.63
N ASP A 76 7.38 -7.84 4.51
CA ASP A 76 7.92 -7.96 3.17
C ASP A 76 7.12 -7.08 2.21
N ILE A 77 7.84 -6.32 1.40
CA ILE A 77 7.27 -5.35 0.47
C ILE A 77 6.50 -6.02 -0.66
N GLU A 78 6.96 -7.18 -1.16
CA GLU A 78 6.31 -7.89 -2.25
C GLU A 78 4.96 -8.46 -1.79
N LYS A 79 4.95 -9.10 -0.62
CA LYS A 79 3.72 -9.60 0.00
C LYS A 79 2.73 -8.49 0.28
N GLN A 80 3.22 -7.32 0.69
CA GLN A 80 2.40 -6.13 0.88
C GLN A 80 1.79 -5.64 -0.44
N TRP A 81 2.54 -5.69 -1.54
CA TRP A 81 2.01 -5.35 -2.87
C TRP A 81 0.96 -6.34 -3.34
N THR A 82 1.20 -7.65 -3.19
CA THR A 82 0.20 -8.68 -3.51
C THR A 82 -1.07 -8.51 -2.68
N PHE A 83 -0.92 -8.25 -1.38
CA PHE A 83 -2.05 -7.95 -0.50
C PHE A 83 -2.88 -6.78 -1.04
N LEU A 84 -2.21 -5.73 -1.53
CA LEU A 84 -2.88 -4.56 -2.07
C LEU A 84 -3.57 -4.82 -3.40
N ALA A 85 -2.88 -5.47 -4.34
CA ALA A 85 -3.44 -5.83 -5.63
C ALA A 85 -4.72 -6.67 -5.47
N ASN A 86 -4.74 -7.60 -4.50
CA ASN A 86 -5.92 -8.44 -4.23
C ASN A 86 -7.13 -7.66 -3.67
N ASN A 87 -6.91 -6.45 -3.17
CA ASN A 87 -7.91 -5.57 -2.56
C ASN A 87 -8.25 -4.35 -3.46
N VAL A 88 -7.79 -4.36 -4.72
CA VAL A 88 -8.05 -3.31 -5.71
C VAL A 88 -8.70 -3.95 -6.94
N GLU A 89 -9.76 -3.35 -7.45
CA GLU A 89 -10.43 -3.80 -8.68
C GLU A 89 -10.74 -2.59 -9.57
N THR A 90 -10.41 -2.69 -10.85
CA THR A 90 -10.65 -1.62 -11.82
C THR A 90 -12.14 -1.51 -12.14
N VAL A 91 -12.69 -0.30 -12.03
CA VAL A 91 -14.10 -0.01 -12.28
C VAL A 91 -14.30 0.30 -13.74
N VAL A 92 -14.84 -0.68 -14.49
CA VAL A 92 -15.26 -0.47 -15.87
C VAL A 92 -16.66 0.19 -15.86
N PRO A 93 -16.81 1.41 -16.40
CA PRO A 93 -18.12 2.04 -16.51
C PRO A 93 -19.00 1.28 -17.51
N LYS A 94 -20.28 1.09 -17.16
CA LYS A 94 -21.25 0.38 -18.02
C LYS A 94 -21.47 1.09 -19.36
N HIS A 95 -21.41 2.42 -19.36
CA HIS A 95 -21.58 3.25 -20.55
C HIS A 95 -20.42 4.24 -20.65
N VAL A 96 -19.83 4.34 -21.84
CA VAL A 96 -18.73 5.26 -22.15
C VAL A 96 -19.15 6.14 -23.31
N TYR A 97 -19.01 7.46 -23.15
CA TYR A 97 -19.20 8.40 -24.25
C TYR A 97 -17.92 8.46 -25.09
N VAL A 98 -18.04 8.17 -26.39
CA VAL A 98 -16.93 8.24 -27.34
C VAL A 98 -16.94 9.61 -27.99
N LYS A 99 -15.82 10.35 -27.90
CA LYS A 99 -15.63 11.61 -28.62
C LYS A 99 -15.02 11.30 -29.99
N VAL A 100 -15.76 11.63 -31.04
CA VAL A 100 -15.35 11.50 -32.44
C VAL A 100 -15.09 12.90 -33.00
N ASP A 101 -13.97 13.10 -33.69
CA ASP A 101 -13.70 14.34 -34.40
C ASP A 101 -14.42 14.41 -35.76
N ALA A 102 -14.30 15.53 -36.47
CA ALA A 102 -14.94 15.74 -37.78
C ALA A 102 -14.41 14.79 -38.87
N GLN A 103 -13.23 14.19 -38.65
CA GLN A 103 -12.57 13.24 -39.56
C GLN A 103 -12.87 11.78 -39.20
N GLY A 104 -13.69 11.53 -38.17
CA GLY A 104 -14.05 10.19 -37.72
C GLY A 104 -13.04 9.53 -36.78
N CYS A 105 -11.99 10.24 -36.34
CA CYS A 105 -11.01 9.69 -35.40
C CYS A 105 -11.56 9.74 -33.96
N VAL A 106 -11.29 8.68 -33.21
CA VAL A 106 -11.71 8.53 -31.82
C VAL A 106 -10.56 8.89 -30.88
N ALA A 107 -10.80 9.83 -29.97
CA ALA A 107 -9.83 10.14 -28.92
C ALA A 107 -9.68 8.96 -27.95
N PRO A 108 -8.46 8.68 -27.44
CA PRO A 108 -8.26 7.63 -26.46
C PRO A 108 -9.03 7.93 -25.17
N ASN A 109 -9.66 6.91 -24.60
CA ASN A 109 -10.33 7.03 -23.32
C ASN A 109 -9.31 7.19 -22.20
N ARG A 110 -9.72 7.91 -21.14
CA ARG A 110 -8.97 7.90 -19.89
C ARG A 110 -8.99 6.49 -19.30
N GLU A 111 -7.92 6.13 -18.61
CA GLU A 111 -7.88 4.90 -17.83
C GLU A 111 -9.01 4.88 -16.80
N ASN A 112 -9.54 3.67 -16.59
CA ASN A 112 -10.61 3.45 -15.62
C ASN A 112 -10.10 3.73 -14.20
N ASN A 113 -11.02 4.18 -13.34
CA ASN A 113 -10.70 4.36 -11.93
C ASN A 113 -10.67 3.01 -11.20
N ASP A 114 -9.91 2.95 -10.12
CA ASP A 114 -9.90 1.78 -9.24
C ASP A 114 -10.89 1.91 -8.07
N ALA A 115 -11.52 0.80 -7.73
CA ALA A 115 -12.26 0.61 -6.49
C ALA A 115 -11.40 -0.15 -5.48
N TYR A 116 -11.57 0.21 -4.20
CA TYR A 116 -10.81 -0.35 -3.10
C TYR A 116 -11.73 -1.18 -2.22
N PHE A 117 -11.21 -2.30 -1.74
CA PHE A 117 -11.92 -3.26 -0.92
C PHE A 117 -11.09 -3.60 0.31
N LEU A 118 -11.75 -4.02 1.38
CA LEU A 118 -11.11 -4.64 2.53
C LEU A 118 -11.87 -5.93 2.84
N THR A 119 -11.13 -7.00 3.08
CA THR A 119 -11.72 -8.28 3.46
C THR A 119 -11.82 -8.34 4.98
N VAL A 120 -13.04 -8.31 5.50
CA VAL A 120 -13.33 -8.38 6.94
C VAL A 120 -14.21 -9.60 7.19
N SER A 121 -13.76 -10.51 8.05
CA SER A 121 -14.49 -11.77 8.33
C SER A 121 -14.85 -12.57 7.08
N GLY A 122 -13.98 -12.57 6.07
CA GLY A 122 -14.20 -13.24 4.78
C GLY A 122 -15.11 -12.50 3.79
N VAL A 123 -15.67 -11.35 4.18
CA VAL A 123 -16.50 -10.52 3.30
C VAL A 123 -15.67 -9.38 2.74
N LYS A 124 -15.64 -9.26 1.40
CA LYS A 124 -15.06 -8.11 0.71
C LYS A 124 -16.01 -6.91 0.79
N THR A 125 -15.62 -5.90 1.56
CA THR A 125 -16.38 -4.66 1.74
C THR A 125 -15.73 -3.53 0.94
N ARG A 126 -16.50 -2.88 0.07
CA ARG A 126 -16.03 -1.70 -0.67
C ARG A 126 -15.81 -0.53 0.27
N VAL A 127 -14.68 0.13 0.12
CA VAL A 127 -14.26 1.25 0.96
C VAL A 127 -13.98 2.49 0.11
N CYS A 128 -14.16 3.68 0.69
CA CYS A 128 -13.70 4.89 0.02
C CYS A 128 -12.18 4.90 -0.07
N ARG A 129 -11.64 5.53 -1.12
CA ARG A 129 -10.21 5.77 -1.31
C ARG A 129 -9.56 6.32 -0.03
N ASP A 130 -10.22 7.27 0.62
CA ASP A 130 -9.71 7.85 1.86
C ASP A 130 -9.78 6.89 3.07
N SER A 131 -10.70 5.93 3.07
CA SER A 131 -10.96 4.99 4.19
C SER A 131 -10.19 3.68 4.10
N ALA A 132 -9.78 3.26 2.89
CA ALA A 132 -8.83 2.16 2.75
C ALA A 132 -7.52 2.51 3.46
N HIS A 133 -7.21 3.82 3.60
CA HIS A 133 -5.83 4.22 3.75
C HIS A 133 -5.56 5.48 4.54
N SER A 134 -5.33 5.24 5.82
CA SER A 134 -4.35 6.04 6.52
C SER A 134 -2.94 5.95 5.91
N GLN A 135 -2.45 4.74 5.62
CA GLN A 135 -1.03 4.55 5.32
C GLN A 135 -0.76 3.69 4.10
N ILE A 136 -1.65 2.76 3.76
CA ILE A 136 -1.34 1.81 2.70
C ILE A 136 -1.45 2.47 1.28
N GLU A 137 -2.31 3.48 1.03
CA GLU A 137 -2.37 4.24 -0.27
C GLU A 137 -1.27 5.25 -0.39
N LYS A 138 -0.88 5.89 0.73
CA LYS A 138 0.21 6.86 0.67
C LYS A 138 1.50 6.16 0.27
N GLU A 139 1.65 4.88 0.65
CA GLU A 139 2.71 4.03 0.14
C GLU A 139 2.46 3.65 -1.33
N ILE A 140 1.25 3.19 -1.73
CA ILE A 140 0.92 2.95 -3.17
C ILE A 140 1.22 4.17 -4.06
N LYS A 141 0.72 5.37 -3.71
CA LYS A 141 0.91 6.62 -4.48
C LYS A 141 2.34 7.13 -4.45
N ARG A 142 3.15 6.72 -3.46
CA ARG A 142 4.58 7.02 -3.41
C ARG A 142 5.36 6.07 -4.32
N GLN A 143 4.95 4.79 -4.39
CA GLN A 143 5.60 3.75 -5.18
C GLN A 143 5.22 3.80 -6.68
N LEU A 144 3.97 4.12 -7.02
CA LEU A 144 3.56 4.34 -8.42
C LEU A 144 4.22 5.59 -9.04
N ARG A 145 4.61 6.58 -8.23
CA ARG A 145 5.38 7.75 -8.68
C ARG A 145 6.87 7.47 -8.90
N SER A 146 7.40 6.37 -8.37
CA SER A 146 8.80 5.97 -8.58
C SER A 146 9.01 5.09 -9.81
N GLY A 147 7.98 4.83 -10.62
CA GLY A 147 8.06 3.97 -11.80
C GLY A 147 8.11 2.48 -11.45
N PRO A 148 7.96 1.58 -12.44
CA PRO A 148 8.04 0.14 -12.22
C PRO A 148 9.50 -0.22 -11.86
N MET A 149 9.74 -0.60 -10.61
CA MET A 149 11.05 -1.08 -10.14
C MET A 149 11.31 -2.56 -10.50
N TYR A 150 10.31 -3.26 -11.04
CA TYR A 150 10.46 -4.65 -11.47
C TYR A 150 9.70 -4.89 -12.77
N THR A 151 10.47 -4.95 -13.86
CA THR A 151 10.12 -5.71 -15.05
C THR A 151 10.80 -7.08 -14.90
N PRO A 152 10.05 -8.20 -14.89
CA PRO A 152 10.66 -9.53 -14.88
C PRO A 152 11.59 -9.74 -16.07
#